data_AF-A0A9D7Q353-F1
#
_entry.id   AF-A0A9D7Q353-F1
#
_cell.length_a   1.000
_cell.length_b   1.000
_cell.length_c   1.000
_cell.angle_alpha   90.00
_cell.angle_beta   90.00
_cell.angle_gamma   90.00
#
_symmetry.space_group_name_H-M   'P 1'
#
loop_
_entity.id
_entity.type
_entity.pdbx_description
1 polymer ?
#
loop_
_entity_poly.entity_id
_entity_poly.type
_entity_poly.pdbx_seq_one_letter_code
_entity_poly.pdbx_strand_id
1 'polypeptide(L)'
;MNSLKAYYNAFFNHELYHGWFKNKKFFEGWYFKIVSADGKHAFAFIPGIAMDNAGKKQAFVQVLDGKGYTATYHGFNSDTFKPNPDKFLVEVGENSFSLDSIHLHLSNIQGEINFTDHFLWPKKMLAPGIMGWYAFVPFMECYHQVISMNFRLKGSLQINNSTIDFTDGKGYLEKDWGHSFPEAWIWMQSNHFNSDPTSFKLSVAKIPWLRSHFIGFISAFLIDGKLYRFATYTGAKLTQVNVSDEVVFVELIDKKYKLQVTAHKAEGAELAAPILGFMDGRVKESMGATLHVVLMNRKTNAVIFNDKGVNAGMEVAGNIQEILNGYKKH
;
A
#
# COMPACT_ATOMS: atom_id res chain seq x y z
N MET A 1 -9.10 -19.42 22.06
CA MET A 1 -9.68 -18.24 21.38
C MET A 1 -10.38 -18.72 20.12
N ASN A 2 -11.58 -18.21 19.78
CA ASN A 2 -12.39 -18.78 18.68
C ASN A 2 -11.95 -18.23 17.32
N SER A 3 -11.16 -18.99 16.54
CA SER A 3 -10.69 -18.61 15.20
C SER A 3 -11.82 -18.23 14.23
N LEU A 4 -13.03 -18.77 14.44
CA LEU A 4 -14.20 -18.43 13.64
C LEU A 4 -14.66 -16.99 13.88
N LYS A 5 -14.68 -16.54 15.15
CA LYS A 5 -14.99 -15.14 15.49
C LYS A 5 -13.98 -14.20 14.84
N ALA A 6 -12.70 -14.53 14.93
CA ALA A 6 -11.62 -13.71 14.37
C ALA A 6 -11.71 -13.60 12.85
N TYR A 7 -12.04 -14.70 12.16
CA TYR A 7 -12.27 -14.73 10.72
C TYR A 7 -13.44 -13.81 10.29
N TYR A 8 -14.59 -13.89 10.97
CA TYR A 8 -15.73 -13.01 10.66
C TYR A 8 -15.43 -11.55 10.96
N ASN A 9 -14.64 -11.28 12.01
CA ASN A 9 -14.23 -9.92 12.33
C ASN A 9 -13.35 -9.31 11.22
N ALA A 10 -12.35 -10.07 10.76
CA ALA A 10 -11.46 -9.63 9.69
C ALA A 10 -12.20 -9.38 8.36
N PHE A 11 -13.23 -10.17 8.06
CA PHE A 11 -14.04 -10.01 6.86
C PHE A 11 -14.66 -8.60 6.69
N PHE A 12 -14.99 -7.92 7.80
CA PHE A 12 -15.52 -6.54 7.78
C PHE A 12 -14.49 -5.49 8.20
N ASN A 13 -13.34 -5.91 8.74
CA ASN A 13 -12.27 -5.07 9.24
C ASN A 13 -10.95 -5.49 8.60
N HIS A 14 -10.73 -5.02 7.38
CA HIS A 14 -9.63 -5.49 6.54
C HIS A 14 -8.23 -5.18 7.09
N GLU A 15 -8.10 -4.30 8.08
CA GLU A 15 -6.85 -4.13 8.80
C GLU A 15 -6.45 -5.40 9.59
N LEU A 16 -7.40 -6.23 10.01
CA LEU A 16 -7.16 -7.44 10.82
C LEU A 16 -6.69 -8.63 10.00
N TYR A 17 -5.95 -9.55 10.62
CA TYR A 17 -5.44 -10.75 9.98
C TYR A 17 -6.54 -11.63 9.33
N HIS A 18 -6.36 -12.05 8.08
CA HIS A 18 -7.30 -12.88 7.32
C HIS A 18 -6.87 -14.36 7.25
N GLY A 19 -5.63 -14.68 7.60
CA GLY A 19 -5.07 -16.02 7.46
C GLY A 19 -5.50 -17.06 8.52
N TRP A 20 -6.54 -16.83 9.33
CA TRP A 20 -6.95 -17.71 10.46
C TRP A 20 -7.17 -19.19 10.10
N PHE A 21 -7.56 -19.47 8.85
CA PHE A 21 -7.79 -20.82 8.33
C PHE A 21 -6.88 -21.16 7.13
N LYS A 22 -5.75 -20.45 7.00
CA LYS A 22 -4.79 -20.62 5.90
C LYS A 22 -3.58 -21.41 6.37
N ASN A 23 -3.20 -22.39 5.55
CA ASN A 23 -2.15 -23.34 5.89
C ASN A 23 -1.05 -23.43 4.82
N LYS A 24 -1.33 -22.92 3.62
CA LYS A 24 -0.49 -22.96 2.40
C LYS A 24 -0.98 -21.92 1.40
N LYS A 25 -0.12 -21.56 0.44
CA LYS A 25 -0.43 -20.65 -0.67
C LYS A 25 -1.08 -19.35 -0.16
N PHE A 26 -0.44 -18.73 0.82
CA PHE A 26 -0.98 -17.54 1.48
C PHE A 26 0.12 -16.58 1.93
N PHE A 27 -0.05 -15.31 1.65
CA PHE A 27 0.72 -14.24 2.26
C PHE A 27 -0.23 -13.19 2.84
N GLU A 28 0.25 -12.48 3.85
CA GLU A 28 -0.40 -11.28 4.37
C GLU A 28 0.67 -10.36 4.98
N GLY A 29 0.63 -9.08 4.61
CA GLY A 29 1.60 -8.09 5.07
C GLY A 29 0.99 -6.69 5.15
N TRP A 30 1.52 -5.88 6.06
CA TRP A 30 1.10 -4.49 6.27
C TRP A 30 2.24 -3.57 5.92
N TYR A 31 2.03 -2.61 5.05
CA TYR A 31 3.03 -1.66 4.61
C TYR A 31 2.88 -0.35 5.38
N PHE A 32 3.84 -0.06 6.27
CA PHE A 32 3.93 1.19 7.00
C PHE A 32 5.00 2.07 6.37
N LYS A 33 4.61 3.08 5.60
CA LYS A 33 5.54 4.11 5.16
C LYS A 33 5.56 5.26 6.14
N ILE A 34 6.74 5.64 6.60
CA ILE A 34 6.95 6.79 7.48
C ILE A 34 8.04 7.70 6.91
N VAL A 35 7.85 9.01 7.05
CA VAL A 35 8.78 10.02 6.55
C VAL A 35 9.00 11.08 7.63
N SER A 36 10.26 11.43 7.90
CA SER A 36 10.63 12.48 8.86
C SER A 36 10.06 13.84 8.47
N ALA A 37 9.91 14.75 9.43
CA ALA A 37 9.36 16.09 9.19
C ALA A 37 10.12 16.87 8.11
N ASP A 38 11.44 16.71 8.04
CA ASP A 38 12.29 17.36 7.04
C ASP A 38 12.36 16.61 5.69
N GLY A 39 11.68 15.45 5.60
CA GLY A 39 11.62 14.62 4.39
C GLY A 39 12.93 13.90 4.03
N LYS A 40 13.98 14.00 4.85
CA LYS A 40 15.29 13.40 4.58
C LYS A 40 15.39 11.92 4.91
N HIS A 41 14.46 11.41 5.72
CA HIS A 41 14.38 10.01 6.08
C HIS A 41 13.01 9.48 5.66
N ALA A 42 12.99 8.42 4.85
CA ALA A 42 11.77 7.77 4.40
C ALA A 42 11.97 6.26 4.47
N PHE A 43 11.14 5.59 5.27
CA PHE A 43 11.23 4.15 5.49
C PHE A 43 9.89 3.47 5.23
N ALA A 44 9.93 2.22 4.76
CA ALA A 44 8.82 1.29 4.95
C ALA A 44 9.21 0.18 5.91
N PHE A 45 8.28 -0.15 6.81
CA PHE A 45 8.35 -1.33 7.66
C PHE A 45 7.17 -2.24 7.32
N ILE A 46 7.48 -3.49 7.00
CA ILE A 46 6.52 -4.44 6.43
C ILE A 46 6.55 -5.75 7.24
N PRO A 47 5.79 -5.84 8.35
CA PRO A 47 5.54 -7.12 9.01
C PRO A 47 4.65 -8.01 8.15
N GLY A 48 4.86 -9.32 8.21
CA GLY A 48 3.99 -10.26 7.54
C GLY A 48 4.25 -11.72 7.84
N ILE A 49 3.41 -12.55 7.23
CA ILE A 49 3.52 -14.00 7.21
C ILE A 49 3.34 -14.50 5.78
N ALA A 50 4.12 -15.51 5.41
CA ALA A 50 4.09 -16.15 4.11
C ALA A 50 4.04 -17.68 4.26
N MET A 51 3.32 -18.34 3.36
CA MET A 51 3.08 -19.78 3.36
C MET A 51 3.15 -20.28 1.91
N ASP A 52 4.10 -21.16 1.62
CA ASP A 52 4.28 -21.72 0.27
C ASP A 52 3.20 -22.78 -0.06
N ASN A 53 3.30 -23.38 -1.25
CA ASN A 53 2.38 -24.45 -1.69
C ASN A 53 2.51 -25.75 -0.88
N ALA A 54 3.69 -26.03 -0.32
CA ALA A 54 3.96 -27.20 0.51
C ALA A 54 3.51 -27.00 1.98
N GLY A 55 3.15 -25.78 2.36
CA GLY A 55 2.76 -25.40 3.72
C GLY A 55 3.92 -24.98 4.61
N LYS A 56 5.13 -24.77 4.05
CA LYS A 56 6.23 -24.13 4.77
C LYS A 56 5.83 -22.69 5.06
N LYS A 57 5.97 -22.28 6.31
CA LYS A 57 5.59 -20.95 6.78
C LYS A 57 6.82 -20.17 7.22
N GLN A 58 6.80 -18.87 7.01
CA GLN A 58 7.76 -17.95 7.62
C GLN A 58 7.07 -16.66 8.01
N ALA A 59 7.49 -16.11 9.14
CA ALA A 59 7.16 -14.74 9.52
C ALA A 59 8.31 -13.83 9.08
N PHE A 60 8.03 -12.54 8.90
CA PHE A 60 9.08 -11.60 8.51
C PHE A 60 8.78 -10.17 8.94
N VAL A 61 9.85 -9.39 9.01
CA VAL A 61 9.80 -7.93 8.95
C VAL A 61 10.72 -7.51 7.81
N GLN A 62 10.17 -6.86 6.80
CA GLN A 62 10.95 -6.28 5.71
C GLN A 62 11.07 -4.77 5.91
N VAL A 63 12.26 -4.23 5.71
CA VAL A 63 12.58 -2.81 5.91
C VAL A 63 13.11 -2.24 4.60
N LEU A 64 12.53 -1.13 4.16
CA LEU A 64 13.00 -0.34 3.02
C LEU A 64 13.53 1.00 3.54
N ASP A 65 14.79 1.33 3.27
CA ASP A 65 15.31 2.69 3.34
C ASP A 65 15.18 3.34 1.96
N GLY A 66 14.16 4.16 1.80
CA GLY A 66 13.83 4.81 0.53
C GLY A 66 14.77 5.94 0.14
N LYS A 67 15.66 6.40 1.04
CA LYS A 67 16.66 7.44 0.78
C LYS A 67 18.06 6.86 0.64
N GLY A 68 18.33 5.76 1.34
CA GLY A 68 19.53 4.94 1.19
C GLY A 68 19.46 3.94 0.03
N TYR A 69 18.28 3.72 -0.56
CA TYR A 69 18.04 2.72 -1.63
C TYR A 69 18.43 1.30 -1.22
N THR A 70 18.17 0.95 0.04
CA THR A 70 18.46 -0.40 0.57
C THR A 70 17.19 -1.05 1.09
N ALA A 71 17.13 -2.37 0.99
CA ALA A 71 16.08 -3.16 1.61
C ALA A 71 16.69 -4.35 2.35
N THR A 72 16.14 -4.66 3.52
CA THR A 72 16.53 -5.82 4.32
C THR A 72 15.32 -6.68 4.64
N TYR A 73 15.52 -8.00 4.58
CA TYR A 73 14.49 -8.99 4.90
C TYR A 73 14.90 -9.73 6.18
N HIS A 74 14.18 -9.49 7.27
CA HIS A 74 14.42 -10.16 8.54
C HIS A 74 13.44 -11.33 8.66
N GLY A 75 13.93 -12.55 8.44
CA GLY A 75 13.14 -13.77 8.57
C GLY A 75 12.99 -14.23 10.02
N PHE A 76 11.81 -14.71 10.37
CA PHE A 76 11.48 -15.27 11.68
C PHE A 76 10.76 -16.61 11.52
N ASN A 77 10.83 -17.46 12.55
CA ASN A 77 10.00 -18.66 12.60
C ASN A 77 8.52 -18.25 12.64
N SER A 78 7.65 -18.99 11.96
CA SER A 78 6.24 -18.60 11.79
C SER A 78 5.43 -18.58 13.09
N ASP A 79 5.86 -19.30 14.12
CA ASP A 79 5.23 -19.36 15.45
C ASP A 79 5.44 -18.08 16.27
N THR A 80 6.37 -17.22 15.87
CA THR A 80 6.56 -15.89 16.48
C THR A 80 5.58 -14.85 15.95
N PHE A 81 4.85 -15.16 14.87
CA PHE A 81 3.81 -14.29 14.32
C PHE A 81 2.51 -14.43 15.13
N LYS A 82 2.14 -13.37 15.84
CA LYS A 82 0.94 -13.35 16.70
C LYS A 82 0.00 -12.22 16.28
N PRO A 83 -1.05 -12.51 15.50
CA PRO A 83 -2.08 -11.54 15.19
C PRO A 83 -3.12 -11.49 16.31
N ASN A 84 -3.62 -10.28 16.61
CA ASN A 84 -4.75 -10.11 17.50
C ASN A 84 -6.09 -10.31 16.74
N PRO A 85 -7.07 -11.03 17.32
CA PRO A 85 -8.34 -11.34 16.65
C PRO A 85 -9.36 -10.19 16.63
N ASP A 86 -9.21 -9.24 17.55
CA ASP A 86 -10.24 -8.23 17.85
C ASP A 86 -9.84 -6.83 17.37
N LYS A 87 -8.54 -6.53 17.30
CA LYS A 87 -8.00 -5.23 16.88
C LYS A 87 -6.75 -5.39 16.01
N PHE A 88 -6.40 -4.35 15.26
CA PHE A 88 -5.17 -4.37 14.46
C PHE A 88 -3.94 -4.29 15.37
N LEU A 89 -3.37 -5.45 15.64
CA LEU A 89 -2.10 -5.65 16.32
C LEU A 89 -1.48 -6.95 15.77
N VAL A 90 -0.24 -6.86 15.31
CA VAL A 90 0.56 -7.97 14.81
C VAL A 90 1.91 -7.93 15.49
N GLU A 91 2.29 -9.02 16.15
CA GLU A 91 3.63 -9.19 16.72
C GLU A 91 4.45 -10.14 15.84
N VAL A 92 5.73 -9.85 15.66
CA VAL A 92 6.71 -10.71 14.99
C VAL A 92 7.98 -10.76 15.83
N GLY A 93 8.13 -11.82 16.62
CA GLY A 93 9.17 -11.88 17.65
C GLY A 93 8.94 -10.80 18.71
N GLU A 94 9.92 -9.91 18.91
CA GLU A 94 9.86 -8.78 19.85
C GLU A 94 9.39 -7.47 19.21
N ASN A 95 9.01 -7.52 17.92
CA ASN A 95 8.47 -6.38 17.19
C ASN A 95 6.95 -6.37 17.28
N SER A 96 6.33 -5.20 17.39
CA SER A 96 4.86 -5.07 17.38
C SER A 96 4.41 -3.93 16.47
N PHE A 97 3.35 -4.17 15.72
CA PHE A 97 2.79 -3.26 14.73
C PHE A 97 1.30 -3.14 14.97
N SER A 98 0.79 -1.93 15.12
CA SER A 98 -0.62 -1.67 15.39
C SER A 98 -1.12 -0.50 14.55
N LEU A 99 -2.40 -0.13 14.74
CA LEU A 99 -2.93 1.07 14.11
C LEU A 99 -2.21 2.35 14.57
N ASP A 100 -1.82 2.38 15.84
CA ASP A 100 -1.40 3.60 16.54
C ASP A 100 0.11 3.60 16.88
N SER A 101 0.85 2.53 16.59
CA SER A 101 2.28 2.48 16.87
C SER A 101 3.04 1.37 16.12
N ILE A 102 4.35 1.56 16.02
CA ILE A 102 5.34 0.52 15.71
C ILE A 102 6.38 0.51 16.82
N HIS A 103 6.67 -0.68 17.35
CA HIS A 103 7.82 -0.98 18.20
C HIS A 103 8.74 -1.95 17.48
N LEU A 104 10.01 -1.57 17.32
CA LEU A 104 11.02 -2.37 16.62
C LEU A 104 12.11 -2.82 17.59
N HIS A 105 12.47 -4.09 17.46
CA HIS A 105 13.62 -4.72 18.10
C HIS A 105 14.30 -5.63 17.07
N LEU A 106 14.92 -5.00 16.07
CA LEU A 106 15.74 -5.65 15.05
C LEU A 106 17.22 -5.43 15.37
N SER A 107 18.09 -6.25 14.77
CA SER A 107 19.55 -6.21 15.00
C SER A 107 20.17 -4.82 14.82
N ASN A 108 19.63 -4.02 13.90
CA ASN A 108 20.12 -2.70 13.57
C ASN A 108 19.05 -1.60 13.68
N ILE A 109 17.85 -1.91 14.17
CA ILE A 109 16.77 -0.93 14.31
C ILE A 109 16.04 -1.17 15.62
N GLN A 110 16.04 -0.17 16.50
CA GLN A 110 15.38 -0.24 17.79
C GLN A 110 14.61 1.04 18.10
N GLY A 111 13.49 0.93 18.79
CA GLY A 111 12.71 2.08 19.27
C GLY A 111 11.23 1.98 18.96
N GLU A 112 10.53 3.08 19.19
CA GLU A 112 9.08 3.15 19.08
C GLU A 112 8.65 4.46 18.41
N ILE A 113 7.74 4.34 17.45
CA ILE A 113 7.01 5.48 16.87
C ILE A 113 5.53 5.31 17.16
N ASN A 114 4.92 6.35 17.73
CA ASN A 114 3.49 6.46 17.93
C ASN A 114 2.85 7.26 16.79
N PHE A 115 1.61 6.93 16.46
CA PHE A 115 0.83 7.52 15.38
C PHE A 115 -0.40 8.24 15.92
N THR A 116 -0.69 9.42 15.38
CA THR A 116 -1.88 10.21 15.74
C THR A 116 -2.52 10.81 14.49
N ASP A 117 -3.69 11.43 14.64
CA ASP A 117 -4.35 12.22 13.59
C ASP A 117 -4.58 11.47 12.28
N HIS A 118 -5.03 10.22 12.40
CA HIS A 118 -5.29 9.35 11.26
C HIS A 118 -6.38 9.90 10.36
N PHE A 119 -6.13 9.90 9.06
CA PHE A 119 -7.20 9.84 8.07
C PHE A 119 -7.44 8.37 7.69
N LEU A 120 -8.30 7.71 8.47
CA LEU A 120 -8.67 6.32 8.22
C LEU A 120 -9.49 6.17 6.94
N TRP A 121 -9.31 5.04 6.25
CA TRP A 121 -10.18 4.71 5.14
C TRP A 121 -11.63 4.55 5.61
N PRO A 122 -12.58 5.30 5.04
CA PRO A 122 -13.97 5.23 5.46
C PRO A 122 -14.61 3.89 5.07
N LYS A 123 -14.97 3.10 6.09
CA LYS A 123 -15.63 1.80 5.95
C LYS A 123 -17.12 1.98 5.67
N LYS A 124 -17.66 1.19 4.74
CA LYS A 124 -19.10 1.04 4.52
C LYS A 124 -19.45 -0.44 4.51
N MET A 125 -20.67 -0.79 4.92
CA MET A 125 -21.10 -2.20 4.97
C MET A 125 -20.93 -2.95 3.64
N LEU A 126 -21.25 -2.31 2.50
CA LEU A 126 -21.11 -2.89 1.15
C LEU A 126 -19.79 -2.53 0.45
N ALA A 127 -18.89 -1.83 1.15
CA ALA A 127 -17.57 -1.45 0.68
C ALA A 127 -16.65 -1.34 1.91
N PRO A 128 -16.32 -2.48 2.55
CA PRO A 128 -15.55 -2.50 3.80
C PRO A 128 -14.14 -1.93 3.60
N GLY A 129 -13.67 -1.91 2.36
CA GLY A 129 -12.33 -1.50 1.99
C GLY A 129 -12.22 -0.63 0.75
N ILE A 130 -10.98 -0.35 0.35
CA ILE A 130 -10.67 0.42 -0.85
C ILE A 130 -11.04 -0.31 -2.15
N MET A 131 -11.12 -1.64 -2.12
CA MET A 131 -11.60 -2.45 -3.23
C MET A 131 -13.12 -2.37 -3.45
N GLY A 132 -13.86 -1.66 -2.58
CA GLY A 132 -15.32 -1.59 -2.68
C GLY A 132 -15.94 -2.98 -2.57
N TRP A 133 -16.88 -3.30 -3.46
CA TRP A 133 -17.54 -4.61 -3.47
C TRP A 133 -16.62 -5.75 -3.95
N TYR A 134 -15.50 -5.45 -4.62
CA TYR A 134 -14.53 -6.48 -5.04
C TYR A 134 -13.90 -7.20 -3.83
N ALA A 135 -13.94 -6.60 -2.64
CA ALA A 135 -13.53 -7.25 -1.40
C ALA A 135 -14.27 -8.58 -1.14
N PHE A 136 -15.48 -8.73 -1.69
CA PHE A 136 -16.30 -9.94 -1.53
C PHE A 136 -16.10 -10.97 -2.65
N VAL A 137 -15.33 -10.65 -3.69
CA VAL A 137 -15.08 -11.58 -4.80
C VAL A 137 -14.09 -12.65 -4.32
N PRO A 138 -14.46 -13.93 -4.31
CA PRO A 138 -13.57 -14.99 -3.84
C PRO A 138 -12.44 -15.24 -4.84
N PHE A 139 -11.35 -15.83 -4.35
CA PHE A 139 -10.22 -16.32 -5.15
C PHE A 139 -9.44 -15.24 -5.93
N MET A 140 -9.52 -13.97 -5.52
CA MET A 140 -8.56 -12.98 -6.00
C MET A 140 -7.13 -13.35 -5.56
N GLU A 141 -6.17 -13.13 -6.46
CA GLU A 141 -4.77 -13.44 -6.17
C GLU A 141 -4.20 -12.52 -5.08
N CYS A 142 -4.62 -11.26 -5.09
CA CYS A 142 -4.28 -10.25 -4.11
C CYS A 142 -5.52 -9.43 -3.77
N TYR A 143 -5.76 -9.26 -2.48
CA TYR A 143 -6.66 -8.26 -1.93
C TYR A 143 -5.81 -7.15 -1.32
N HIS A 144 -6.36 -5.93 -1.36
CA HIS A 144 -5.66 -4.71 -1.03
C HIS A 144 -6.53 -3.80 -0.16
N GLN A 145 -5.92 -3.23 0.88
CA GLN A 145 -6.57 -2.30 1.78
C GLN A 145 -5.66 -1.12 2.11
N VAL A 146 -6.13 0.10 1.84
CA VAL A 146 -5.57 1.30 2.47
C VAL A 146 -6.20 1.45 3.84
N ILE A 147 -5.42 1.43 4.91
CA ILE A 147 -5.92 1.54 6.28
C ILE A 147 -5.95 3.01 6.69
N SER A 148 -4.85 3.74 6.45
CA SER A 148 -4.73 5.17 6.75
C SER A 148 -4.06 5.91 5.60
N MET A 149 -4.73 6.92 5.05
CA MET A 149 -4.19 7.76 3.97
C MET A 149 -3.13 8.74 4.48
N ASN A 150 -3.22 9.11 5.77
CA ASN A 150 -2.31 10.02 6.45
C ASN A 150 -2.35 9.73 7.96
N PHE A 151 -1.25 9.99 8.66
CA PHE A 151 -1.17 10.07 10.12
C PHE A 151 0.12 10.82 10.49
N ARG A 152 0.13 11.40 11.69
CA ARG A 152 1.28 12.11 12.27
C ARG A 152 2.12 11.16 13.11
N LEU A 153 3.41 11.42 13.17
CA LEU A 153 4.39 10.58 13.84
C LEU A 153 4.91 11.27 15.11
N LYS A 154 5.16 10.49 16.15
CA LYS A 154 5.84 10.93 17.37
C LYS A 154 6.81 9.87 17.88
N GLY A 155 8.06 10.24 18.09
CA GLY A 155 9.10 9.34 18.56
C GLY A 155 10.29 9.25 17.60
N SER A 156 11.23 8.38 17.93
CA SER A 156 12.47 8.21 17.18
C SER A 156 12.86 6.73 17.09
N LEU A 157 13.64 6.39 16.07
CA LEU A 157 14.26 5.08 15.93
C LEU A 157 15.78 5.23 15.98
N GLN A 158 16.44 4.34 16.70
CA GLN A 158 17.86 4.09 16.51
C GLN A 158 18.03 3.18 15.31
N ILE A 159 18.61 3.70 14.22
CA ILE A 159 18.86 2.96 12.99
C ILE A 159 20.37 2.93 12.77
N ASN A 160 20.94 1.73 12.79
CA ASN A 160 22.38 1.48 12.91
C ASN A 160 22.94 2.24 14.12
N ASN A 161 23.86 3.19 13.89
CA ASN A 161 24.50 3.99 14.93
C ASN A 161 23.92 5.41 15.05
N SER A 162 22.81 5.70 14.38
CA SER A 162 22.20 7.03 14.33
C SER A 162 20.80 7.01 14.92
N THR A 163 20.45 8.04 15.70
CA THR A 163 19.07 8.27 16.11
C THR A 163 18.39 9.15 15.06
N ILE A 164 17.27 8.69 14.52
CA ILE A 164 16.45 9.42 13.57
C ILE A 164 15.15 9.79 14.27
N ASP A 165 14.89 11.09 14.39
CA ASP A 165 13.64 11.62 14.91
C ASP A 165 12.58 11.68 13.81
N PHE A 166 11.43 11.09 14.06
CA PHE A 166 10.28 11.10 13.17
C PHE A 166 9.17 12.02 13.66
N THR A 167 9.33 12.67 14.82
CA THR A 167 8.36 13.61 15.37
C THR A 167 7.98 14.65 14.33
N ASP A 168 6.69 14.94 14.22
CA ASP A 168 6.11 15.82 13.19
C ASP A 168 6.26 15.35 11.74
N GLY A 169 6.72 14.13 11.54
CA GLY A 169 6.67 13.45 10.26
C GLY A 169 5.25 13.01 9.87
N LYS A 170 5.16 12.30 8.76
CA LYS A 170 3.89 11.76 8.24
C LYS A 170 4.05 10.31 7.85
N GLY A 171 2.96 9.56 7.95
CA GLY A 171 2.92 8.18 7.50
C GLY A 171 1.71 7.81 6.67
N TYR A 172 1.80 6.65 6.05
CA TYR A 172 0.80 6.01 5.22
C TYR A 172 0.79 4.52 5.53
N LEU A 173 -0.41 3.92 5.59
CA LEU A 173 -0.58 2.53 5.99
C LEU A 173 -1.54 1.82 5.05
N GLU A 174 -1.04 0.73 4.45
CA GLU A 174 -1.83 -0.19 3.65
C GLU A 174 -1.49 -1.65 3.97
N LYS A 175 -2.20 -2.56 3.33
CA LYS A 175 -2.10 -3.98 3.58
C LYS A 175 -2.53 -4.77 2.37
N ASP A 176 -1.78 -5.83 2.09
CA ASP A 176 -2.10 -6.80 1.07
C ASP A 176 -2.17 -8.22 1.64
N TRP A 177 -3.08 -9.03 1.11
CA TRP A 177 -3.17 -10.46 1.44
C TRP A 177 -3.70 -11.26 0.27
N GLY A 178 -3.37 -12.55 0.22
CA GLY A 178 -3.77 -13.42 -0.89
C GLY A 178 -2.75 -14.50 -1.13
N HIS A 179 -2.49 -14.84 -2.39
CA HIS A 179 -1.43 -15.76 -2.76
C HIS A 179 -0.37 -15.19 -3.70
N SER A 180 -0.67 -14.18 -4.52
CA SER A 180 0.32 -13.60 -5.42
C SER A 180 -0.01 -12.14 -5.68
N PHE A 181 0.99 -11.31 -5.93
CA PHE A 181 0.75 -10.02 -6.56
C PHE A 181 0.31 -10.19 -8.02
N PRO A 182 -0.38 -9.18 -8.60
CA PRO A 182 -0.80 -9.21 -10.00
C PRO A 182 0.37 -9.45 -10.97
N GLU A 183 0.10 -10.00 -12.15
CA GLU A 183 1.13 -10.21 -13.19
C GLU A 183 1.76 -8.91 -13.72
N ALA A 184 1.05 -7.79 -13.61
CA ALA A 184 1.52 -6.47 -13.99
C ALA A 184 0.77 -5.41 -13.16
N TRP A 185 1.51 -4.45 -12.61
CA TRP A 185 0.92 -3.34 -11.88
C TRP A 185 1.77 -2.07 -11.91
N ILE A 186 1.09 -0.95 -11.70
CA ILE A 186 1.63 0.36 -11.39
C ILE A 186 1.03 0.73 -10.03
N TRP A 187 1.87 1.10 -9.08
CA TRP A 187 1.44 1.64 -7.79
C TRP A 187 2.19 2.94 -7.51
N MET A 188 1.49 3.91 -6.92
CA MET A 188 2.10 5.14 -6.46
C MET A 188 1.33 5.75 -5.29
N GLN A 189 2.07 6.37 -4.37
CA GLN A 189 1.51 7.01 -3.18
C GLN A 189 2.35 8.21 -2.75
N SER A 190 1.70 9.32 -2.38
CA SER A 190 2.33 10.40 -1.62
C SER A 190 1.30 11.09 -0.73
N ASN A 191 1.75 11.59 0.42
CA ASN A 191 1.02 12.47 1.33
C ASN A 191 1.87 13.71 1.70
N HIS A 192 2.80 14.07 0.83
CA HIS A 192 3.73 15.19 0.99
C HIS A 192 3.57 16.17 -0.17
N PHE A 193 2.52 16.98 -0.10
CA PHE A 193 2.21 18.06 -1.04
C PHE A 193 2.38 19.42 -0.34
N ASN A 194 2.46 20.51 -1.10
CA ASN A 194 2.50 21.86 -0.51
C ASN A 194 1.14 22.22 0.10
N SER A 195 0.06 21.77 -0.54
CA SER A 195 -1.30 21.88 -0.01
C SER A 195 -1.54 20.76 1.00
N ASP A 196 -1.63 21.05 2.30
CA ASP A 196 -1.78 20.06 3.38
C ASP A 196 -3.05 20.35 4.21
N PRO A 197 -3.85 19.35 4.62
CA PRO A 197 -3.70 17.91 4.41
C PRO A 197 -4.09 17.44 3.00
N THR A 198 -3.14 16.80 2.32
CA THR A 198 -3.38 16.12 1.03
C THR A 198 -2.73 14.75 1.00
N SER A 199 -3.42 13.76 0.45
CA SER A 199 -2.88 12.42 0.28
C SER A 199 -3.41 11.76 -0.99
N PHE A 200 -2.52 11.16 -1.74
CA PHE A 200 -2.79 10.57 -3.04
C PHE A 200 -2.29 9.14 -3.08
N LYS A 201 -3.13 8.26 -3.62
CA LYS A 201 -2.78 6.88 -3.98
C LYS A 201 -3.40 6.53 -5.32
N LEU A 202 -2.66 5.78 -6.13
CA LEU A 202 -3.14 5.18 -7.36
C LEU A 202 -2.54 3.79 -7.53
N SER A 203 -3.36 2.82 -7.92
CA SER A 203 -2.90 1.58 -8.51
C SER A 203 -3.64 1.26 -9.80
N VAL A 204 -2.93 0.69 -10.76
CA VAL A 204 -3.46 0.11 -12.02
C VAL A 204 -2.86 -1.28 -12.14
N ALA A 205 -3.67 -2.32 -12.32
CA ALA A 205 -3.17 -3.69 -12.35
C ALA A 205 -3.97 -4.58 -13.31
N LYS A 206 -3.32 -5.62 -13.85
CA LYS A 206 -4.00 -6.70 -14.55
C LYS A 206 -4.60 -7.66 -13.53
N ILE A 207 -5.92 -7.74 -13.46
CA ILE A 207 -6.65 -8.55 -12.50
C ILE A 207 -7.22 -9.79 -13.21
N PRO A 208 -6.91 -11.00 -12.76
CA PRO A 208 -7.56 -12.21 -13.27
C PRO A 208 -9.06 -12.19 -13.02
N TRP A 209 -9.82 -12.69 -13.98
CA TRP A 209 -11.27 -12.79 -13.89
C TRP A 209 -11.76 -14.10 -14.48
N LEU A 210 -11.84 -15.13 -13.62
CA LEU A 210 -12.24 -16.49 -13.97
C LEU A 210 -11.37 -17.09 -15.08
N ARG A 211 -11.80 -16.94 -16.35
CA ARG A 211 -11.10 -17.43 -17.56
C ARG A 211 -10.51 -16.30 -18.42
N SER A 212 -10.58 -15.06 -17.96
CA SER A 212 -10.08 -13.86 -18.62
C SER A 212 -9.30 -13.01 -17.61
N HIS A 213 -9.03 -11.76 -17.97
CA HIS A 213 -8.50 -10.71 -17.10
C HIS A 213 -9.12 -9.37 -17.50
N PHE A 214 -9.01 -8.37 -16.62
CA PHE A 214 -9.30 -6.98 -16.93
C PHE A 214 -8.24 -6.06 -16.33
N ILE A 215 -8.15 -4.84 -16.84
CA ILE A 215 -7.30 -3.80 -16.25
C ILE A 215 -8.10 -3.08 -15.18
N GLY A 216 -7.80 -3.40 -13.92
CA GLY A 216 -8.39 -2.76 -12.75
C GLY A 216 -7.59 -1.52 -12.36
N PHE A 217 -8.26 -0.53 -11.79
CA PHE A 217 -7.60 0.62 -11.19
C PHE A 217 -8.35 1.11 -9.96
N ILE A 218 -7.60 1.70 -9.04
CA ILE A 218 -8.08 2.27 -7.79
C ILE A 218 -7.24 3.51 -7.48
N SER A 219 -7.88 4.67 -7.46
CA SER A 219 -7.31 5.92 -6.99
C SER A 219 -8.12 6.50 -5.83
N ALA A 220 -7.38 6.97 -4.83
CA ALA A 220 -7.89 7.69 -3.69
C ALA A 220 -7.13 9.01 -3.60
N PHE A 221 -7.86 10.12 -3.70
CA PHE A 221 -7.27 11.44 -3.59
C PHE A 221 -7.98 12.26 -2.53
N LEU A 222 -7.30 12.46 -1.41
CA LEU A 222 -7.74 13.24 -0.26
C LEU A 222 -7.21 14.67 -0.39
N ILE A 223 -8.11 15.64 -0.36
CA ILE A 223 -7.78 17.08 -0.35
C ILE A 223 -8.64 17.72 0.73
N ASP A 224 -8.02 18.27 1.76
CA ASP A 224 -8.72 19.01 2.84
C ASP A 224 -9.93 18.24 3.40
N GLY A 225 -9.70 16.99 3.81
CA GLY A 225 -10.73 16.10 4.36
C GLY A 225 -11.70 15.50 3.32
N LYS A 226 -11.71 15.98 2.07
CA LYS A 226 -12.58 15.47 1.01
C LYS A 226 -11.88 14.41 0.17
N LEU A 227 -12.47 13.21 0.15
CA LEU A 227 -11.95 12.06 -0.59
C LEU A 227 -12.62 11.92 -1.97
N TYR A 228 -11.84 12.13 -3.03
CA TYR A 228 -12.19 11.83 -4.42
C TYR A 228 -11.75 10.40 -4.75
N ARG A 229 -12.65 9.60 -5.32
CA ARG A 229 -12.39 8.18 -5.63
C ARG A 229 -12.64 7.90 -7.09
N PHE A 230 -11.66 7.26 -7.72
CA PHE A 230 -11.78 6.72 -9.07
C PHE A 230 -11.43 5.25 -9.01
N ALA A 231 -12.38 4.37 -9.26
CA ALA A 231 -12.08 2.95 -9.33
C ALA A 231 -12.94 2.27 -10.40
N THR A 232 -12.49 1.11 -10.86
CA THR A 232 -13.24 0.31 -11.85
C THR A 232 -14.69 0.06 -11.43
N TYR A 233 -14.94 -0.08 -10.13
CA TYR A 233 -16.28 -0.30 -9.58
C TYR A 233 -17.14 0.96 -9.36
N THR A 234 -16.60 2.17 -9.54
CA THR A 234 -17.35 3.42 -9.33
C THR A 234 -17.94 4.00 -10.62
N GLY A 235 -17.70 3.36 -11.76
CA GLY A 235 -18.04 3.89 -13.09
C GLY A 235 -17.06 4.95 -13.60
N ALA A 236 -15.92 5.14 -12.92
CA ALA A 236 -14.78 5.86 -13.47
C ALA A 236 -14.17 5.07 -14.64
N LYS A 237 -13.39 5.74 -15.49
CA LYS A 237 -12.67 5.15 -16.61
C LYS A 237 -11.20 5.54 -16.59
N LEU A 238 -10.36 4.60 -16.99
CA LEU A 238 -8.95 4.80 -17.29
C LEU A 238 -8.82 5.19 -18.75
N THR A 239 -8.61 6.48 -19.04
CA THR A 239 -8.61 7.00 -20.42
C THR A 239 -7.23 7.00 -21.05
N GLN A 240 -6.17 7.06 -20.24
CA GLN A 240 -4.81 7.05 -20.73
C GLN A 240 -3.86 6.44 -19.71
N VAL A 241 -2.95 5.59 -20.18
CA VAL A 241 -1.76 5.14 -19.46
C VAL A 241 -0.58 5.18 -20.40
N ASN A 242 0.50 5.83 -19.97
CA ASN A 242 1.79 5.80 -20.64
C ASN A 242 2.88 5.52 -19.60
N VAL A 243 3.82 4.64 -19.97
CA VAL A 243 4.98 4.30 -19.15
C VAL A 243 6.19 4.43 -20.05
N SER A 244 7.10 5.34 -19.71
CA SER A 244 8.46 5.41 -20.25
C SER A 244 9.46 4.98 -19.18
N ASP A 245 10.75 5.06 -19.47
CA ASP A 245 11.79 4.75 -18.48
C ASP A 245 11.77 5.75 -17.30
N GLU A 246 11.49 7.02 -17.57
CA GLU A 246 11.55 8.10 -16.58
C GLU A 246 10.19 8.49 -15.98
N VAL A 247 9.11 8.33 -16.76
CA VAL A 247 7.80 8.93 -16.43
C VAL A 247 6.68 7.92 -16.59
N VAL A 248 5.72 7.96 -15.66
CA VAL A 248 4.42 7.31 -15.80
C VAL A 248 3.33 8.37 -15.83
N PHE A 249 2.49 8.32 -16.85
CA PHE A 249 1.30 9.16 -16.96
C PHE A 249 0.04 8.32 -16.86
N VAL A 250 -0.91 8.76 -16.03
CA VAL A 250 -2.24 8.14 -15.91
C VAL A 250 -3.33 9.22 -15.94
N GLU A 251 -4.36 9.00 -16.76
CA GLU A 251 -5.58 9.81 -16.75
C GLU A 251 -6.80 8.96 -16.37
N LEU A 252 -7.54 9.43 -15.37
CA LEU A 252 -8.82 8.88 -14.94
C LEU A 252 -9.93 9.92 -15.10
N ILE A 253 -11.12 9.48 -15.52
CA ILE A 253 -12.31 10.33 -15.56
C ILE A 253 -13.49 9.65 -14.87
N ASP A 254 -14.36 10.43 -14.24
CA ASP A 254 -15.72 10.00 -13.88
C ASP A 254 -16.75 11.00 -14.47
N LYS A 255 -18.01 10.95 -14.05
CA LYS A 255 -19.05 11.88 -14.54
C LYS A 255 -18.77 13.36 -14.24
N LYS A 256 -18.00 13.69 -13.20
CA LYS A 256 -17.80 15.04 -12.67
C LYS A 256 -16.36 15.54 -12.81
N TYR A 257 -15.39 14.65 -12.73
CA TYR A 257 -13.98 14.98 -12.52
C TYR A 257 -13.06 14.27 -13.51
N LYS A 258 -11.95 14.94 -13.81
CA LYS A 258 -10.79 14.39 -14.52
C LYS A 258 -9.60 14.48 -13.57
N LEU A 259 -8.88 13.38 -13.42
CA LEU A 259 -7.66 13.27 -12.64
C LEU A 259 -6.52 12.89 -13.59
N GLN A 260 -5.46 13.69 -13.57
CA GLN A 260 -4.23 13.44 -14.31
C GLN A 260 -3.08 13.33 -13.33
N VAL A 261 -2.20 12.36 -13.56
CA VAL A 261 -1.04 12.10 -12.73
C VAL A 261 0.17 11.89 -13.62
N THR A 262 1.20 12.69 -13.42
CA THR A 262 2.51 12.52 -14.03
C THR A 262 3.50 12.18 -12.92
N ALA A 263 3.94 10.93 -12.88
CA ALA A 263 4.89 10.43 -11.91
C ALA A 263 6.29 10.37 -12.52
N HIS A 264 7.24 11.08 -11.93
CA HIS A 264 8.66 10.95 -12.26
C HIS A 264 9.27 9.87 -11.37
N LYS A 265 9.80 8.83 -12.00
CA LYS A 265 10.47 7.75 -11.30
C LYS A 265 11.74 8.25 -10.63
N ALA A 266 12.13 7.57 -9.56
CA ALA A 266 13.43 7.75 -8.93
C ALA A 266 14.03 6.37 -8.64
N GLU A 267 15.28 6.37 -8.21
CA GLU A 267 15.95 5.16 -7.75
C GLU A 267 15.16 4.53 -6.58
N GLY A 268 15.33 3.22 -6.42
CA GLY A 268 14.56 2.40 -5.50
C GLY A 268 15.31 1.13 -5.14
N ALA A 269 14.82 0.41 -4.14
CA ALA A 269 15.42 -0.84 -3.69
C ALA A 269 14.53 -2.04 -4.04
N GLU A 270 15.12 -3.23 -4.09
CA GLU A 270 14.37 -4.47 -4.34
C GLU A 270 13.78 -5.02 -3.06
N LEU A 271 12.44 -5.09 -3.02
CA LEU A 271 11.70 -5.78 -1.97
C LEU A 271 11.34 -7.19 -2.40
N ALA A 272 11.37 -8.11 -1.44
CA ALA A 272 10.77 -9.42 -1.58
C ALA A 272 9.25 -9.29 -1.77
N ALA A 273 8.71 -10.01 -2.75
CA ALA A 273 7.30 -9.98 -3.14
C ALA A 273 6.72 -11.41 -3.24
N PRO A 274 5.41 -11.59 -3.00
CA PRO A 274 4.79 -12.90 -2.96
C PRO A 274 4.60 -13.52 -4.36
N ILE A 275 5.12 -14.73 -4.54
CA ILE A 275 4.82 -15.64 -5.65
C ILE A 275 4.22 -16.91 -5.04
N LEU A 276 2.95 -17.20 -5.34
CA LEU A 276 2.24 -18.40 -4.86
C LEU A 276 2.29 -18.59 -3.33
N GLY A 277 2.32 -17.48 -2.60
CA GLY A 277 2.22 -17.39 -1.14
C GLY A 277 3.56 -17.20 -0.44
N PHE A 278 4.68 -17.26 -1.17
CA PHE A 278 6.02 -17.14 -0.60
C PHE A 278 6.82 -15.96 -1.18
N MET A 279 7.77 -15.42 -0.42
CA MET A 279 8.44 -14.15 -0.74
C MET A 279 9.63 -14.30 -1.71
N ASP A 280 9.43 -15.08 -2.78
CA ASP A 280 10.47 -15.42 -3.76
C ASP A 280 10.63 -14.38 -4.88
N GLY A 281 9.60 -13.56 -5.12
CA GLY A 281 9.63 -12.50 -6.12
C GLY A 281 10.43 -11.29 -5.67
N ARG A 282 10.75 -10.41 -6.63
CA ARG A 282 11.34 -9.10 -6.35
C ARG A 282 10.54 -8.00 -7.04
N VAL A 283 10.31 -6.90 -6.32
CA VAL A 283 9.73 -5.66 -6.86
C VAL A 283 10.65 -4.50 -6.51
N LYS A 284 10.91 -3.62 -7.48
CA LYS A 284 11.66 -2.38 -7.22
C LYS A 284 10.68 -1.30 -6.77
N GLU A 285 10.86 -0.82 -5.55
CA GLU A 285 10.08 0.29 -5.00
C GLU A 285 10.97 1.51 -4.77
N SER A 286 10.51 2.67 -5.25
CA SER A 286 11.11 3.97 -4.95
C SER A 286 10.32 4.70 -3.87
N MET A 287 10.99 5.42 -2.96
CA MET A 287 10.37 6.49 -2.14
C MET A 287 10.92 7.88 -2.45
N GLY A 288 11.66 8.00 -3.56
CA GLY A 288 12.23 9.26 -4.05
C GLY A 288 11.42 9.87 -5.20
N ALA A 289 10.41 9.17 -5.69
CA ALA A 289 9.62 9.61 -6.83
C ALA A 289 8.86 10.91 -6.53
N THR A 290 8.41 11.59 -7.59
CA THR A 290 7.54 12.78 -7.46
C THR A 290 6.30 12.63 -8.31
N LEU A 291 5.17 13.11 -7.81
CA LEU A 291 3.86 12.99 -8.46
C LEU A 291 3.31 14.39 -8.73
N HIS A 292 3.17 14.78 -9.99
CA HIS A 292 2.39 15.94 -10.34
C HIS A 292 0.93 15.52 -10.54
N VAL A 293 0.04 16.01 -9.67
CA VAL A 293 -1.37 15.61 -9.65
C VAL A 293 -2.24 16.81 -10.02
N VAL A 294 -3.13 16.62 -10.99
CA VAL A 294 -4.10 17.63 -11.42
C VAL A 294 -5.51 17.05 -11.36
N LEU A 295 -6.40 17.70 -10.60
CA LEU A 295 -7.82 17.36 -10.53
C LEU A 295 -8.65 18.53 -11.10
N MET A 296 -9.53 18.23 -12.04
CA MET A 296 -10.36 19.22 -12.71
C MET A 296 -11.84 18.84 -12.68
N ASN A 297 -12.72 19.83 -12.61
CA ASN A 297 -14.15 19.66 -12.86
C ASN A 297 -14.39 19.59 -14.38
N ARG A 298 -15.00 18.50 -14.87
CA ARG A 298 -15.20 18.27 -16.31
C ARG A 298 -16.24 19.19 -16.96
N LYS A 299 -17.18 19.73 -16.19
CA LYS A 299 -18.24 20.60 -16.73
C LYS A 299 -17.75 22.03 -16.90
N THR A 300 -16.93 22.51 -15.97
CA THR A 300 -16.47 23.91 -15.94
C THR A 300 -15.03 24.08 -16.42
N ASN A 301 -14.28 22.99 -16.56
CA ASN A 301 -12.83 22.96 -16.75
C ASN A 301 -12.05 23.67 -15.63
N ALA A 302 -12.67 23.94 -14.48
CA ALA A 302 -12.01 24.52 -13.33
C ALA A 302 -11.01 23.53 -12.72
N VAL A 303 -9.78 23.99 -12.49
CA VAL A 303 -8.75 23.26 -11.75
C VAL A 303 -9.10 23.32 -10.26
N ILE A 304 -9.32 22.14 -9.66
CA ILE A 304 -9.59 21.96 -8.23
C ILE A 304 -8.28 21.78 -7.47
N PHE A 305 -7.30 21.13 -8.10
CA PHE A 305 -5.99 20.87 -7.52
C PHE A 305 -4.94 20.79 -8.61
N ASN A 306 -3.76 21.33 -8.33
CA ASN A 306 -2.59 21.27 -9.20
C ASN A 306 -1.35 21.46 -8.32
N ASP A 307 -0.74 20.37 -7.88
CA ASP A 307 0.43 20.41 -7.00
C ASP A 307 1.33 19.20 -7.22
N LYS A 308 2.57 19.30 -6.74
CA LYS A 308 3.59 18.27 -6.80
C LYS A 308 3.76 17.61 -5.43
N GLY A 309 3.50 16.31 -5.39
CA GLY A 309 3.82 15.44 -4.27
C GLY A 309 5.26 14.97 -4.35
N VAL A 310 5.96 14.96 -3.22
CA VAL A 310 7.33 14.46 -3.06
C VAL A 310 7.36 13.20 -2.18
N ASN A 311 8.55 12.63 -1.99
CA ASN A 311 8.75 11.40 -1.22
C ASN A 311 7.78 10.29 -1.62
N ALA A 312 7.49 10.18 -2.92
CA ALA A 312 6.44 9.31 -3.38
C ALA A 312 6.93 7.86 -3.43
N GLY A 313 6.10 6.97 -2.88
CA GLY A 313 6.19 5.54 -3.11
C GLY A 313 5.83 5.29 -4.57
N MET A 314 6.60 4.47 -5.29
CA MET A 314 6.29 4.13 -6.67
C MET A 314 6.84 2.76 -7.07
N GLU A 315 6.00 1.98 -7.74
CA GLU A 315 6.31 0.69 -8.31
C GLU A 315 5.77 0.61 -9.74
N VAL A 316 6.57 0.02 -10.63
CA VAL A 316 6.16 -0.36 -11.98
C VAL A 316 6.73 -1.76 -12.20
N ALA A 317 5.87 -2.78 -12.15
CA ALA A 317 6.30 -4.16 -12.07
C ALA A 317 5.49 -5.10 -12.97
N GLY A 318 6.13 -6.20 -13.34
CA GLY A 318 5.55 -7.23 -14.20
C GLY A 318 5.48 -6.83 -15.68
N ASN A 319 4.63 -7.51 -16.45
CA ASN A 319 4.50 -7.28 -17.89
C ASN A 319 3.60 -6.07 -18.19
N ILE A 320 4.16 -4.85 -18.04
CA ILE A 320 3.44 -3.58 -18.23
C ILE A 320 2.75 -3.46 -19.59
N GLN A 321 3.25 -4.14 -20.62
CA GLN A 321 2.64 -4.10 -21.95
C GLN A 321 1.20 -4.64 -21.94
N GLU A 322 0.87 -5.56 -21.03
CA GLU A 322 -0.50 -6.05 -20.83
C GLU A 322 -1.44 -4.94 -20.36
N ILE A 323 -0.98 -4.06 -19.47
CA ILE A 323 -1.75 -2.88 -19.03
C ILE A 323 -1.95 -1.93 -20.21
N LEU A 324 -0.87 -1.59 -20.93
CA LEU A 324 -0.89 -0.63 -22.03
C LEU A 324 -1.78 -1.07 -23.20
N ASN A 325 -1.82 -2.38 -23.48
CA ASN A 325 -2.67 -2.95 -24.52
C ASN A 325 -4.12 -3.18 -24.05
N GLY A 326 -4.30 -3.44 -22.75
CA GLY A 326 -5.59 -3.84 -22.18
C GLY A 326 -6.51 -2.67 -21.82
N TYR A 327 -5.98 -1.52 -21.40
CA TYR A 327 -6.84 -0.45 -20.85
C TYR A 327 -7.80 0.17 -21.88
N LYS A 328 -7.45 0.11 -23.17
CA LYS A 328 -8.29 0.66 -24.27
C LYS A 328 -9.52 -0.18 -24.59
N LYS A 329 -9.68 -1.37 -23.99
CA LYS A 329 -10.74 -2.32 -24.31
C LYS A 329 -12.04 -2.13 -23.51
N HIS A 330 -12.13 -1.10 -22.63
CA HIS A 330 -13.27 -0.85 -21.72
C HIS A 330 -13.59 0.65 -21.55
#